data_AF-A0A952P739-F1
#
_entry.id   AF-A0A952P739-F1
#
_cell.length_a   1.000
_cell.length_b   1.000
_cell.length_c   1.000
_cell.angle_alpha   90.00
_cell.angle_beta   90.00
_cell.angle_gamma   90.00
#
_symmetry.space_group_name_H-M   'P 1'
#
loop_
_entity.id
_entity.type
_entity.pdbx_description
1 polymer ?
#
loop_
_entity_poly.entity_id
_entity_poly.type
_entity_poly.pdbx_seq_one_letter_code
_entity_poly.pdbx_strand_id
1 'polypeptide(L)'
;MSLRKKDFLAGMSMMPKKSILLALIVFSSGCGVEDGVSLIDSPSSACEGGTALPGTGTGLENGRYSRYQTFDVQRSPAFPTAGKSFSISHFAVPRKDSAGFPSYSMTDEEYVTFFYAGGDLTQNGKTGCNVGILWHKADSSTELIAAGGTVWGISKDGFFHNSQTVNAGTFVSANLGMAYGNSLSYTPAGDIASCADLAAYVVSTTPLNTGEAAPSCDE
;
A
#
# COMPACT_ATOMS: atom_id res chain seq x y z
N MET A 1 17.84 57.07 -3.79
CA MET A 1 18.75 57.12 -4.95
C MET A 1 18.92 55.68 -5.45
N SER A 2 18.16 55.16 -6.43
CA SER A 2 17.96 55.54 -7.84
C SER A 2 18.83 54.72 -8.81
N LEU A 3 18.22 53.65 -9.35
CA LEU A 3 18.26 53.13 -10.74
C LEU A 3 19.60 52.86 -11.47
N ARG A 4 19.82 51.55 -11.79
CA ARG A 4 19.98 50.90 -13.12
C ARG A 4 19.58 49.42 -12.95
N LYS A 5 18.85 48.66 -13.78
CA LYS A 5 18.12 48.79 -15.08
C LYS A 5 18.95 48.77 -16.39
N LYS A 6 18.44 47.98 -17.37
CA LYS A 6 19.02 47.49 -18.65
C LYS A 6 19.86 46.21 -18.46
N ASP A 7 19.79 45.18 -19.33
CA ASP A 7 19.34 45.13 -20.73
C ASP A 7 18.17 44.16 -21.05
N PHE A 8 17.67 44.24 -22.30
CA PHE A 8 16.48 43.60 -22.87
C PHE A 8 16.77 43.31 -24.36
N LEU A 9 16.03 42.38 -25.01
CA LEU A 9 16.20 41.88 -26.41
C LEU A 9 17.31 40.81 -26.60
N ALA A 10 17.21 39.84 -27.51
CA ALA A 10 16.09 39.32 -28.31
C ALA A 10 16.42 37.88 -28.80
N GLY A 11 15.43 37.09 -29.21
CA GLY A 11 15.69 35.71 -29.65
C GLY A 11 14.48 34.89 -30.12
N MET A 12 13.51 35.47 -30.83
CA MET A 12 12.49 34.68 -31.54
C MET A 12 13.07 34.13 -32.84
N SER A 13 13.05 32.81 -33.06
CA SER A 13 13.15 32.25 -34.42
C SER A 13 12.53 30.85 -34.58
N MET A 14 11.45 30.81 -35.37
CA MET A 14 11.02 29.76 -36.30
C MET A 14 10.91 28.28 -35.87
N MET A 15 9.66 27.81 -35.82
CA MET A 15 9.26 26.44 -36.15
C MET A 15 9.51 26.11 -37.63
N PRO A 16 9.67 24.82 -37.98
CA PRO A 16 9.12 24.26 -39.20
C PRO A 16 7.93 23.31 -38.94
N LYS A 17 6.93 23.35 -39.83
CA LYS A 17 5.74 22.47 -39.84
C LYS A 17 6.03 21.14 -40.58
N LYS A 18 5.06 20.21 -40.48
CA LYS A 18 4.84 18.95 -41.25
C LYS A 18 5.48 17.71 -40.59
N SER A 19 4.91 16.50 -40.63
CA SER A 19 3.75 15.98 -41.41
C SER A 19 2.80 15.13 -40.58
N ILE A 20 1.55 15.03 -41.04
CA ILE A 20 0.56 14.03 -40.61
C ILE A 20 0.87 12.71 -41.32
N LEU A 21 0.74 11.57 -40.62
CA LEU A 21 0.54 10.27 -41.27
C LEU A 21 -0.67 9.57 -40.63
N LEU A 22 -1.66 9.27 -41.46
CA LEU A 22 -2.92 8.64 -41.08
C LEU A 22 -2.84 7.16 -41.48
N ALA A 23 -3.03 6.23 -40.53
CA ALA A 23 -3.12 4.81 -40.82
C ALA A 23 -4.58 4.35 -40.73
N LEU A 24 -5.22 4.24 -41.90
CA LEU A 24 -6.57 3.68 -42.06
C LEU A 24 -6.41 2.23 -42.55
N ILE A 25 -7.02 1.26 -41.86
CA ILE A 25 -7.13 -0.13 -42.33
C ILE A 25 -8.60 -0.56 -42.20
N VAL A 26 -9.18 -1.05 -43.30
CA VAL A 26 -10.60 -1.39 -43.44
C VAL A 26 -10.74 -2.71 -44.22
N PHE A 27 -11.23 -3.74 -43.52
CA PHE A 27 -12.03 -4.92 -43.95
C PHE A 27 -11.58 -5.90 -45.06
N SER A 28 -11.69 -7.19 -44.71
CA SER A 28 -12.22 -8.31 -45.53
C SER A 28 -12.74 -9.38 -44.53
N SER A 29 -14.01 -9.78 -44.39
CA SER A 29 -15.09 -10.24 -45.29
C SER A 29 -15.37 -11.75 -45.08
N GLY A 30 -16.60 -12.11 -44.67
CA GLY A 30 -17.08 -13.49 -44.49
C GLY A 30 -16.82 -14.09 -43.10
N CYS A 31 -17.68 -14.91 -42.50
CA CYS A 31 -18.99 -15.44 -42.90
C CYS A 31 -19.86 -15.66 -41.64
N GLY A 32 -21.19 -15.61 -41.74
CA GLY A 32 -22.10 -15.84 -40.61
C GLY A 32 -22.85 -17.17 -40.69
N VAL A 33 -23.16 -17.78 -39.54
CA VAL A 33 -24.21 -18.80 -39.35
C VAL A 33 -24.84 -18.59 -37.96
N GLU A 34 -26.09 -19.01 -37.81
CA GLU A 34 -27.03 -18.69 -36.72
C GLU A 34 -26.95 -19.62 -35.48
N ASP A 35 -27.87 -19.40 -34.52
CA ASP A 35 -27.93 -19.99 -33.17
C ASP A 35 -27.81 -21.53 -33.06
N GLY A 36 -27.18 -21.99 -31.97
CA GLY A 36 -27.08 -23.42 -31.62
C GLY A 36 -26.57 -23.69 -30.20
N VAL A 37 -27.49 -23.99 -29.29
CA VAL A 37 -27.33 -24.24 -27.84
C VAL A 37 -26.18 -25.19 -27.42
N SER A 38 -25.43 -24.73 -26.41
CA SER A 38 -24.70 -25.49 -25.36
C SER A 38 -23.81 -26.67 -25.75
N LEU A 39 -22.49 -26.43 -25.68
CA LEU A 39 -21.59 -27.36 -25.00
C LEU A 39 -20.76 -26.63 -23.95
N ILE A 40 -20.57 -27.33 -22.83
CA ILE A 40 -19.80 -26.96 -21.66
C ILE A 40 -18.39 -26.53 -22.07
N ASP A 41 -18.00 -25.31 -21.73
CA ASP A 41 -16.64 -25.07 -21.25
C ASP A 41 -16.68 -23.95 -20.20
N SER A 42 -16.37 -24.32 -18.96
CA SER A 42 -16.21 -23.36 -17.87
C SER A 42 -14.91 -22.60 -18.09
N PRO A 43 -14.83 -21.26 -17.91
CA PRO A 43 -13.56 -20.57 -17.73
C PRO A 43 -12.97 -20.87 -16.34
N SER A 44 -12.78 -22.16 -16.02
CA SER A 44 -12.18 -22.64 -14.77
C SER A 44 -10.73 -23.07 -15.01
N SER A 45 -9.87 -22.14 -15.45
CA SER A 45 -8.44 -22.42 -15.65
C SER A 45 -7.55 -21.16 -15.72
N ALA A 46 -7.62 -20.28 -14.71
CA ALA A 46 -6.68 -19.15 -14.57
C ALA A 46 -5.98 -19.08 -13.19
N CYS A 47 -6.46 -19.80 -12.18
CA CYS A 47 -5.87 -19.80 -10.83
C CYS A 47 -5.10 -21.09 -10.48
N GLU A 48 -5.12 -22.12 -11.33
CA GLU A 48 -4.25 -23.28 -11.18
C GLU A 48 -2.92 -23.05 -11.91
N GLY A 49 -1.93 -22.54 -11.16
CA GLY A 49 -0.51 -22.65 -11.49
C GLY A 49 0.02 -21.72 -12.58
N GLY A 50 0.13 -20.41 -12.30
CA GLY A 50 0.89 -19.51 -13.19
C GLY A 50 0.98 -18.06 -12.75
N THR A 51 2.18 -17.65 -12.31
CA THR A 51 2.65 -16.25 -12.12
C THR A 51 1.88 -15.34 -11.15
N ALA A 52 2.62 -14.73 -10.21
CA ALA A 52 2.09 -13.74 -9.28
C ALA A 52 1.46 -12.53 -9.99
N LEU A 53 0.46 -11.91 -9.34
CA LEU A 53 -0.20 -10.71 -9.84
C LEU A 53 0.84 -9.59 -10.09
N PRO A 54 0.68 -8.78 -11.15
CA PRO A 54 1.48 -7.57 -11.35
C PRO A 54 1.10 -6.52 -10.29
N GLY A 55 1.61 -6.69 -9.07
CA GLY A 55 1.25 -5.86 -7.92
C GLY A 55 1.25 -6.58 -6.56
N THR A 56 1.33 -7.92 -6.51
CA THR A 56 1.37 -8.64 -5.22
C THR A 56 2.66 -9.42 -5.00
N GLY A 57 3.49 -8.92 -4.09
CA GLY A 57 4.41 -9.79 -3.37
C GLY A 57 3.63 -10.64 -2.38
N THR A 58 4.07 -11.86 -2.16
CA THR A 58 3.86 -12.56 -0.88
C THR A 58 4.94 -12.10 0.09
N GLY A 59 4.61 -11.89 1.35
CA GLY A 59 5.56 -11.42 2.34
C GLY A 59 5.38 -9.94 2.65
N LEU A 60 5.16 -9.63 3.93
CA LEU A 60 4.95 -8.27 4.42
C LEU A 60 6.08 -7.30 3.99
N GLU A 61 7.31 -7.80 3.89
CA GLU A 61 8.51 -7.05 3.48
C GLU A 61 8.47 -6.52 2.04
N ASN A 62 7.66 -7.13 1.17
CA ASN A 62 7.50 -6.69 -0.22
C ASN A 62 6.48 -5.54 -0.37
N GLY A 63 5.72 -5.24 0.69
CA GLY A 63 4.63 -4.27 0.65
C GLY A 63 5.12 -2.83 0.65
N ARG A 64 4.48 -1.97 -0.16
CA ARG A 64 4.78 -0.54 -0.26
C ARG A 64 3.53 0.28 0.02
N TYR A 65 3.56 1.06 1.10
CA TYR A 65 2.38 1.72 1.63
C TYR A 65 2.57 3.24 1.67
N SER A 66 1.67 3.97 1.02
CA SER A 66 1.73 5.43 0.94
C SER A 66 1.36 6.13 2.26
N ARG A 67 1.42 7.46 2.25
CA ARG A 67 0.78 8.35 3.23
C ARG A 67 -0.74 8.16 3.40
N TYR A 68 -1.40 7.56 2.41
CA TYR A 68 -2.84 7.25 2.41
C TYR A 68 -3.12 5.82 2.85
N GLN A 69 -2.10 5.05 3.24
CA GLN A 69 -2.26 3.71 3.76
C GLN A 69 -1.74 3.59 5.19
N THR A 70 -0.85 4.48 5.63
CA THR A 70 -0.11 4.40 6.89
C THR A 70 -0.56 5.45 7.90
N PHE A 71 -1.04 5.04 9.09
CA PHE A 71 -1.72 5.94 10.04
C PHE A 71 -1.39 5.68 11.51
N ASP A 72 -1.29 6.74 12.32
CA ASP A 72 -1.57 6.64 13.77
C ASP A 72 -3.09 6.57 13.96
N VAL A 73 -3.56 5.74 14.90
CA VAL A 73 -5.01 5.46 15.07
C VAL A 73 -5.42 5.26 16.53
N GLN A 74 -6.64 5.66 16.85
CA GLN A 74 -7.33 5.18 18.05
C GLN A 74 -7.92 3.79 17.79
N ARG A 75 -7.84 2.89 18.77
CA ARG A 75 -8.22 1.47 18.66
C ARG A 75 -9.31 1.09 19.66
N SER A 76 -10.28 0.28 19.24
CA SER A 76 -11.24 -0.36 20.13
C SER A 76 -11.59 -1.79 19.64
N PRO A 77 -11.31 -2.85 20.43
CA PRO A 77 -10.50 -2.88 21.66
C PRO A 77 -9.05 -2.43 21.43
N ALA A 78 -8.23 -2.36 22.49
CA ALA A 78 -6.84 -1.91 22.38
C ALA A 78 -5.97 -2.81 21.47
N PHE A 79 -6.21 -4.11 21.45
CA PHE A 79 -5.55 -5.07 20.56
C PHE A 79 -6.59 -5.93 19.83
N PRO A 80 -6.37 -6.27 18.55
CA PRO A 80 -7.26 -7.16 17.81
C PRO A 80 -7.40 -8.54 18.46
N THR A 81 -8.51 -9.22 18.19
CA THR A 81 -8.76 -10.61 18.62
C THR A 81 -9.38 -11.37 17.46
N ALA A 82 -8.88 -12.58 17.19
CA ALA A 82 -9.36 -13.44 16.12
C ALA A 82 -10.89 -13.58 16.12
N GLY A 83 -11.53 -13.36 14.96
CA GLY A 83 -12.97 -13.51 14.80
C GLY A 83 -13.83 -12.50 15.59
N LYS A 84 -13.25 -11.38 16.05
CA LYS A 84 -13.98 -10.27 16.69
C LYS A 84 -13.78 -8.98 15.92
N SER A 85 -14.82 -8.14 15.86
CA SER A 85 -14.71 -6.79 15.28
C SER A 85 -13.63 -5.99 16.04
N PHE A 86 -12.72 -5.41 15.27
CA PHE A 86 -11.70 -4.49 15.73
C PHE A 86 -11.88 -3.18 14.94
N SER A 87 -12.06 -2.09 15.66
CA SER A 87 -12.36 -0.78 15.10
C SER A 87 -11.20 0.17 15.32
N ILE A 88 -10.83 0.85 14.25
CA ILE A 88 -9.79 1.88 14.20
C ILE A 88 -10.40 3.20 13.73
N SER A 89 -9.99 4.29 14.34
CA SER A 89 -10.58 5.61 14.10
C SER A 89 -9.55 6.72 14.26
N HIS A 90 -9.95 7.93 13.86
CA HIS A 90 -9.11 9.14 13.96
C HIS A 90 -7.78 8.98 13.23
N PHE A 91 -7.83 8.48 11.98
CA PHE A 91 -6.65 8.25 11.15
C PHE A 91 -5.81 9.54 11.06
N ALA A 92 -4.59 9.50 11.59
CA ALA A 92 -3.74 10.66 11.79
C ALA A 92 -2.32 10.42 11.23
N VAL A 93 -1.55 11.52 11.15
CA VAL A 93 -0.15 11.50 10.72
C VAL A 93 0.66 10.54 11.63
N PRO A 94 1.29 9.49 11.06
CA PRO A 94 2.07 8.52 11.82
C PRO A 94 3.14 9.14 12.75
N ARG A 95 3.47 8.43 13.84
CA ARG A 95 4.56 8.79 14.76
C ARG A 95 5.76 7.86 14.57
N LYS A 96 6.97 8.41 14.70
CA LYS A 96 8.22 7.63 14.74
C LYS A 96 8.43 7.01 16.11
N ASP A 97 9.07 5.84 16.13
CA ASP A 97 9.65 5.25 17.33
C ASP A 97 11.03 5.88 17.61
N SER A 98 10.99 7.10 18.13
CA SER A 98 12.18 7.82 18.59
C SER A 98 11.84 8.68 19.81
N ALA A 99 12.88 9.12 20.54
CA ALA A 99 12.72 9.78 21.83
C ALA A 99 11.80 11.02 21.75
N GLY A 100 10.58 10.89 22.28
CA GLY A 100 9.57 11.95 22.27
C GLY A 100 8.50 11.87 21.16
N PHE A 101 8.46 10.80 20.37
CA PHE A 101 7.39 10.50 19.40
C PHE A 101 7.10 11.57 18.32
N PRO A 102 8.10 12.07 17.58
CA PRO A 102 7.84 13.01 16.50
C PRO A 102 6.97 12.37 15.41
N SER A 103 5.93 13.09 14.98
CA SER A 103 5.17 12.73 13.78
C SER A 103 6.01 12.84 12.51
N TYR A 104 5.69 12.04 11.50
CA TYR A 104 6.29 12.12 10.17
C TYR A 104 5.22 12.09 9.07
N SER A 105 5.38 12.95 8.08
CA SER A 105 4.51 13.05 6.91
C SER A 105 5.29 12.64 5.67
N MET A 106 4.71 11.73 4.89
CA MET A 106 5.18 11.34 3.56
C MET A 106 4.58 12.25 2.48
N THR A 107 5.32 12.50 1.40
CA THR A 107 4.75 13.04 0.14
C THR A 107 4.06 11.93 -0.67
N ASP A 108 3.57 12.23 -1.86
CA ASP A 108 2.85 11.25 -2.70
C ASP A 108 3.82 10.25 -3.38
N GLU A 109 5.09 10.61 -3.52
CA GLU A 109 6.18 9.77 -4.05
C GLU A 109 6.81 8.85 -2.98
N GLU A 110 6.41 9.00 -1.71
CA GLU A 110 7.04 8.37 -0.56
C GLU A 110 6.18 7.25 0.04
N TYR A 111 6.85 6.23 0.57
CA TYR A 111 6.20 5.04 1.09
C TYR A 111 6.98 4.42 2.24
N VAL A 112 6.28 3.63 3.07
CA VAL A 112 6.92 2.72 4.03
C VAL A 112 6.99 1.29 3.50
N THR A 113 8.01 0.57 3.93
CA THR A 113 8.11 -0.89 3.84
C THR A 113 8.39 -1.48 5.22
N PHE A 114 8.22 -2.79 5.34
CA PHE A 114 8.51 -3.55 6.55
C PHE A 114 9.78 -4.39 6.36
N PHE A 115 10.40 -4.81 7.46
CA PHE A 115 11.52 -5.75 7.43
C PHE A 115 11.50 -6.63 8.69
N TYR A 116 11.98 -7.87 8.57
CA TYR A 116 12.15 -8.75 9.73
C TYR A 116 13.32 -8.25 10.59
N ALA A 117 13.02 -7.83 11.82
CA ALA A 117 14.00 -7.34 12.78
C ALA A 117 14.73 -8.47 13.53
N GLY A 118 14.36 -9.72 13.25
CA GLY A 118 15.00 -10.93 13.77
C GLY A 118 14.32 -11.48 15.02
N GLY A 119 14.10 -12.79 15.01
CA GLY A 119 13.47 -13.53 16.10
C GLY A 119 11.98 -13.20 16.31
N ASP A 120 11.43 -13.76 17.38
CA ASP A 120 10.10 -13.43 17.86
C ASP A 120 10.16 -12.36 18.96
N LEU A 121 9.08 -11.59 19.08
CA LEU A 121 8.88 -10.59 20.12
C LEU A 121 7.57 -10.86 20.86
N THR A 122 7.62 -10.80 22.20
CA THR A 122 6.44 -10.95 23.05
C THR A 122 5.89 -9.58 23.45
N GLN A 123 4.65 -9.28 23.08
CA GLN A 123 3.91 -8.09 23.52
C GLN A 123 2.49 -8.49 23.99
N ASN A 124 2.00 -7.83 25.04
CA ASN A 124 0.67 -8.09 25.61
C ASN A 124 0.39 -9.60 25.88
N GLY A 125 1.39 -10.34 26.36
CA GLY A 125 1.29 -11.77 26.68
C GLY A 125 1.23 -12.72 25.49
N LYS A 126 1.42 -12.23 24.25
CA LYS A 126 1.48 -13.06 23.04
C LYS A 126 2.80 -12.86 22.31
N THR A 127 3.27 -13.92 21.65
CA THR A 127 4.53 -13.95 20.90
C THR A 127 4.22 -13.97 19.41
N GLY A 128 4.90 -13.10 18.65
CA GLY A 128 4.77 -13.02 17.20
C GLY A 128 6.06 -12.53 16.56
N CYS A 129 6.06 -12.43 15.23
CA CYS A 129 7.27 -12.06 14.49
C CYS A 129 7.74 -10.64 14.85
N ASN A 130 9.05 -10.45 15.02
CA ASN A 130 9.62 -9.12 15.22
C ASN A 130 9.83 -8.40 13.88
N VAL A 131 9.16 -7.27 13.68
CA VAL A 131 9.13 -6.51 12.42
C VAL A 131 9.41 -5.03 12.67
N GLY A 132 10.30 -4.44 11.89
CA GLY A 132 10.54 -3.00 11.86
C GLY A 132 9.93 -2.31 10.63
N ILE A 133 9.98 -0.98 10.61
CA ILE A 133 9.42 -0.12 9.54
C ILE A 133 10.52 0.81 9.02
N LEU A 134 10.64 0.89 7.68
CA LEU A 134 11.49 1.82 6.95
C LEU A 134 10.62 2.80 6.15
N TRP A 135 10.99 4.07 6.14
CA TRP A 135 10.43 5.10 5.25
C TRP A 135 11.40 5.37 4.10
N HIS A 136 10.94 5.21 2.87
CA HIS A 136 11.68 5.54 1.64
C HIS A 136 11.23 6.91 1.15
N LYS A 137 12.21 7.80 1.01
CA LYS A 137 11.99 9.21 0.67
C LYS A 137 12.14 9.46 -0.83
N ALA A 138 11.58 10.59 -1.29
CA ALA A 138 11.63 10.98 -2.69
C ALA A 138 13.08 11.21 -3.20
N ASP A 139 14.01 11.52 -2.30
CA ASP A 139 15.45 11.65 -2.58
C ASP A 139 16.22 10.31 -2.63
N SER A 140 15.49 9.18 -2.61
CA SER A 140 16.03 7.80 -2.53
C SER A 140 16.76 7.45 -1.23
N SER A 141 16.72 8.31 -0.20
CA SER A 141 17.20 7.94 1.14
C SER A 141 16.16 7.11 1.91
N THR A 142 16.63 6.32 2.86
CA THR A 142 15.78 5.50 3.74
C THR A 142 15.98 5.91 5.19
N GLU A 143 14.90 6.05 5.95
CA GLU A 143 14.93 6.33 7.39
C GLU A 143 14.25 5.23 8.19
N LEU A 144 14.83 4.84 9.34
CA LEU A 144 14.22 3.90 10.26
C LEU A 144 13.09 4.57 11.05
N ILE A 145 11.86 4.07 10.89
CA ILE A 145 10.68 4.54 11.60
C ILE A 145 10.45 3.75 12.89
N ALA A 146 10.67 2.45 12.86
CA ALA A 146 10.62 1.56 14.02
C ALA A 146 11.64 0.43 13.87
N ALA A 147 12.46 0.21 14.90
CA ALA A 147 13.50 -0.82 14.90
C ALA A 147 12.93 -2.25 15.04
N GLY A 148 11.76 -2.38 15.68
CA GLY A 148 11.11 -3.65 15.96
C GLY A 148 9.70 -3.44 16.53
N GLY A 149 8.96 -4.52 16.65
CA GLY A 149 7.53 -4.48 16.98
C GLY A 149 6.83 -5.74 16.49
N THR A 150 5.54 -5.86 16.82
CA THR A 150 4.73 -7.02 16.43
C THR A 150 3.54 -6.59 15.57
N VAL A 151 3.14 -7.45 14.63
CA VAL A 151 1.98 -7.21 13.77
C VAL A 151 0.77 -7.95 14.33
N TRP A 152 -0.37 -7.26 14.38
CA TRP A 152 -1.63 -7.73 14.96
C TRP A 152 -2.77 -7.60 13.97
N GLY A 153 -3.75 -8.48 14.13
CA GLY A 153 -5.03 -8.42 13.44
C GLY A 153 -4.88 -8.32 11.93
N ILE A 154 -4.21 -9.30 11.32
CA ILE A 154 -4.08 -9.36 9.87
C ILE A 154 -5.43 -9.69 9.24
N SER A 155 -5.75 -8.95 8.18
CA SER A 155 -6.94 -9.10 7.35
C SER A 155 -6.64 -8.63 5.91
N LYS A 156 -7.57 -8.85 4.98
CA LYS A 156 -7.50 -8.29 3.63
C LYS A 156 -7.54 -6.75 3.61
N ASP A 157 -8.11 -6.13 4.66
CA ASP A 157 -8.32 -4.67 4.73
C ASP A 157 -7.11 -3.93 5.32
N GLY A 158 -6.24 -4.66 6.01
CA GLY A 158 -5.04 -4.14 6.65
C GLY A 158 -4.62 -4.92 7.89
N PHE A 159 -3.66 -4.34 8.60
CA PHE A 159 -3.06 -4.87 9.81
C PHE A 159 -2.55 -3.74 10.73
N PHE A 160 -2.29 -4.06 11.99
CA PHE A 160 -1.81 -3.10 12.98
C PHE A 160 -0.41 -3.48 13.47
N HIS A 161 0.60 -2.64 13.21
CA HIS A 161 1.94 -2.78 13.79
C HIS A 161 1.99 -2.08 15.15
N ASN A 162 2.49 -2.75 16.19
CA ASN A 162 2.75 -2.17 17.50
C ASN A 162 4.26 -2.14 17.75
N SER A 163 4.86 -0.96 17.90
CA SER A 163 6.31 -0.86 18.14
C SER A 163 6.69 -1.45 19.51
N GLN A 164 7.90 -2.02 19.57
CA GLN A 164 8.50 -2.57 20.79
C GLN A 164 8.75 -1.50 21.86
N THR A 165 9.43 -0.42 21.49
CA THR A 165 10.03 0.55 22.43
C THR A 165 8.99 1.38 23.16
N VAL A 166 7.85 1.62 22.50
CA VAL A 166 6.96 2.71 22.84
C VAL A 166 5.47 2.37 22.96
N ASN A 167 5.02 1.22 22.46
CA ASN A 167 3.60 0.83 22.40
C ASN A 167 2.65 1.82 21.69
N ALA A 168 3.19 2.82 20.98
CA ALA A 168 2.49 3.40 19.84
C ALA A 168 2.44 2.37 18.71
N GLY A 169 1.45 2.49 17.85
CA GLY A 169 1.35 1.59 16.71
C GLY A 169 0.68 2.23 15.52
N THR A 170 1.04 1.67 14.37
CA THR A 170 0.74 2.17 13.05
C THR A 170 -0.24 1.19 12.41
N PHE A 171 -1.42 1.67 12.05
CA PHE A 171 -2.30 0.91 11.17
C PHE A 171 -1.82 1.07 9.72
N VAL A 172 -1.87 -0.03 8.98
CA VAL A 172 -1.63 -0.03 7.54
C VAL A 172 -2.84 -0.63 6.83
N SER A 173 -3.47 0.16 5.95
CA SER A 173 -4.51 -0.34 5.05
C SER A 173 -3.88 -0.98 3.82
N ALA A 174 -4.24 -2.24 3.56
CA ALA A 174 -3.60 -3.03 2.51
C ALA A 174 -4.26 -2.83 1.14
N ASN A 175 -5.59 -2.64 1.12
CA ASN A 175 -6.40 -2.66 -0.10
C ASN A 175 -7.06 -1.31 -0.44
N LEU A 176 -6.97 -0.27 0.40
CA LEU A 176 -7.62 1.01 0.19
C LEU A 176 -6.72 2.19 0.60
N GLY A 177 -6.70 3.23 -0.23
CA GLY A 177 -6.15 4.53 0.15
C GLY A 177 -7.19 5.37 0.89
N MET A 178 -6.88 5.75 2.12
CA MET A 178 -7.78 6.40 3.08
C MET A 178 -7.35 7.85 3.38
N ALA A 179 -8.31 8.70 3.73
CA ALA A 179 -8.06 10.07 4.16
C ALA A 179 -7.82 10.14 5.68
N TYR A 180 -7.15 11.20 6.14
CA TYR A 180 -7.08 11.50 7.57
C TYR A 180 -8.47 11.80 8.15
N GLY A 181 -8.70 11.45 9.41
CA GLY A 181 -10.00 11.52 10.08
C GLY A 181 -10.93 10.33 9.79
N ASN A 182 -10.61 9.48 8.81
CA ASN A 182 -11.38 8.27 8.53
C ASN A 182 -11.36 7.29 9.72
N SER A 183 -12.26 6.31 9.63
CA SER A 183 -12.36 5.16 10.52
C SER A 183 -12.68 3.91 9.70
N LEU A 184 -12.31 2.74 10.22
CA LEU A 184 -12.57 1.43 9.63
C LEU A 184 -12.89 0.44 10.76
N SER A 185 -13.74 -0.55 10.47
CA SER A 185 -13.89 -1.73 11.33
C SER A 185 -13.72 -2.97 10.48
N TYR A 186 -12.92 -3.92 10.96
CA TYR A 186 -12.67 -5.17 10.27
C TYR A 186 -12.60 -6.32 11.29
N THR A 187 -12.68 -7.56 10.80
CA THR A 187 -12.59 -8.76 11.64
C THR A 187 -11.36 -9.56 11.20
N PRO A 188 -10.29 -9.62 12.01
CA PRO A 188 -9.07 -10.33 11.63
C PRO A 188 -9.23 -11.84 11.83
N ALA A 189 -8.49 -12.61 11.01
CA ALA A 189 -8.46 -14.06 11.12
C ALA A 189 -7.63 -14.54 12.34
N GLY A 190 -6.53 -13.84 12.63
CA GLY A 190 -5.65 -14.09 13.78
C GLY A 190 -5.59 -12.91 14.75
N ASP A 191 -4.85 -13.06 15.85
CA ASP A 191 -4.64 -12.01 16.85
C ASP A 191 -3.27 -11.32 16.70
N ILE A 192 -2.16 -12.06 16.89
CA ILE A 192 -0.79 -11.64 16.59
C ILE A 192 -0.25 -12.50 15.44
N ALA A 193 0.58 -11.91 14.57
CA ALA A 193 1.12 -12.61 13.41
C ALA A 193 2.43 -13.34 13.74
N SER A 194 2.52 -14.62 13.39
CA SER A 194 3.79 -15.34 13.29
C SER A 194 4.56 -14.94 12.03
N CYS A 195 5.85 -15.28 11.95
CA CYS A 195 6.62 -14.99 10.74
C CYS A 195 6.10 -15.76 9.51
N ALA A 196 5.42 -16.90 9.71
CA ALA A 196 4.76 -17.64 8.63
C ALA A 196 3.53 -16.90 8.09
N ASP A 197 2.71 -16.31 8.97
CA ASP A 197 1.56 -15.50 8.57
C ASP A 197 2.01 -14.28 7.76
N LEU A 198 3.13 -13.66 8.17
CA LEU A 198 3.72 -12.51 7.47
C LEU A 198 4.32 -12.87 6.11
N ALA A 199 5.02 -14.01 6.01
CA ALA A 199 5.57 -14.51 4.75
C ALA A 199 4.47 -14.91 3.75
N ALA A 200 3.32 -15.39 4.26
CA ALA A 200 2.15 -15.73 3.45
C ALA A 200 1.25 -14.53 3.13
N TYR A 201 1.44 -13.38 3.79
CA TYR A 201 0.57 -12.22 3.61
C TYR A 201 0.71 -11.63 2.21
N VAL A 202 -0.42 -11.48 1.51
CA VAL A 202 -0.49 -10.88 0.18
C VAL A 202 -0.57 -9.37 0.33
N VAL A 203 0.44 -8.66 -0.18
CA VAL A 203 0.59 -7.21 -0.01
C VAL A 203 0.44 -6.45 -1.32
N SER A 204 -0.04 -5.20 -1.26
CA SER A 204 0.16 -4.28 -2.38
C SER A 204 1.63 -3.86 -2.44
N THR A 205 2.26 -4.02 -3.62
CA THR A 205 3.57 -3.45 -3.92
C THR A 205 3.48 -2.08 -4.59
N THR A 206 2.26 -1.58 -4.82
CA THR A 206 1.96 -0.26 -5.39
C THR A 206 1.34 0.64 -4.31
N PRO A 207 1.97 1.77 -3.95
CA PRO A 207 1.37 2.75 -3.05
C PRO A 207 0.08 3.34 -3.65
N LEU A 208 -0.97 3.47 -2.84
CA LEU A 208 -2.30 3.94 -3.28
C LEU A 208 -2.54 5.42 -2.92
N ASN A 209 -3.29 6.15 -3.75
CA ASN A 209 -3.82 7.48 -3.43
C ASN A 209 -5.15 7.40 -2.66
N THR A 210 -5.58 8.52 -2.05
CA THR A 210 -6.90 8.58 -1.38
C THR A 210 -8.04 8.20 -2.34
N GLY A 211 -8.85 7.22 -1.95
CA GLY A 211 -10.00 6.73 -2.72
C GLY A 211 -9.64 5.66 -3.76
N GLU A 212 -8.36 5.33 -3.95
CA GLU A 212 -7.96 4.19 -4.77
C GLU A 212 -8.11 2.88 -3.99
N ALA A 213 -8.44 1.81 -4.72
CA ALA A 213 -8.39 0.45 -4.23
C ALA A 213 -7.20 -0.28 -4.87
N ALA A 214 -6.60 -1.23 -4.15
CA ALA A 214 -5.74 -2.23 -4.76
C ALA A 214 -6.58 -3.03 -5.79
N PRO A 215 -6.01 -3.46 -6.92
CA PRO A 215 -6.74 -4.25 -7.92
C PRO A 215 -7.35 -5.50 -7.28
N SER A 216 -8.67 -5.60 -7.27
CA SER A 216 -9.33 -6.77 -6.69
C SER A 216 -9.32 -7.94 -7.66
N CYS A 217 -9.14 -9.14 -7.11
CA CYS A 217 -9.42 -10.39 -7.79
C CYS A 217 -10.80 -10.88 -7.29
N ASP A 218 -11.85 -10.10 -7.60
CA ASP A 218 -13.19 -10.39 -7.09
C ASP A 218 -13.89 -11.47 -7.92
N GLU A 219 -14.10 -12.59 -7.23
CA GLU A 219 -15.20 -13.59 -7.32
C GLU A 219 -15.48 -14.31 -8.64
#